data_AF-A0A954GAM4-F1
#
_entry.id   AF-A0A954GAM4-F1
#
_cell.length_a   1.000
_cell.length_b   1.000
_cell.length_c   1.000
_cell.angle_alpha   90.00
_cell.angle_beta   90.00
_cell.angle_gamma   90.00
#
_symmetry.space_group_name_H-M   'P 1'
#
loop_
_entity.id
_entity.type
_entity.pdbx_description
1 polymer ?
#
loop_
_entity_poly.entity_id
_entity_poly.type
_entity_poly.pdbx_seq_one_letter_code
_entity_poly.pdbx_strand_id
1 'polypeptide(L)'
;MQQSSKTVWRMASLVEKQLSSQTSETNIGLPEVDWLSCLRLIRMRQEAQERGWFRAAAKVERELITEVLQLTRQLVTLQQELESATAEKPVPAIHIVYEDLLALEEEFGDYIIDLKTKTISVVTESIMLEGVYLGAFEIRLELANPNAGTPFHYQVIAHDPQPPITNDSVTHPHVQYDNVCEGDARVPIRRSLEQGRLLDFFVLVNRLLLTYNADSPYVALSDWHSAECSECADVVTTEEQTHC
;
A
#
# COMPACT_ATOMS: atom_id res chain seq x y z
N MET A 1 12.33 18.78 13.94
CA MET A 1 13.57 19.55 13.65
C MET A 1 13.36 20.30 12.34
N GLN A 2 13.27 21.63 12.36
CA GLN A 2 12.87 22.41 11.17
C GLN A 2 13.80 22.19 9.97
N GLN A 3 13.21 21.83 8.83
CA GLN A 3 13.94 21.65 7.57
C GLN A 3 14.49 22.99 7.08
N SER A 4 15.75 23.00 6.62
CA SER A 4 16.31 24.22 6.02
C SER A 4 15.53 24.60 4.77
N SER A 5 15.13 25.87 4.62
CA SER A 5 14.42 26.36 3.43
C SER A 5 15.14 26.02 2.12
N LYS A 6 16.48 25.94 2.14
CA LYS A 6 17.31 25.51 1.00
C LYS A 6 17.09 24.03 0.64
N THR A 7 16.91 23.17 1.63
CA THR A 7 16.62 21.74 1.45
C THR A 7 15.23 21.56 0.85
N VAL A 8 14.23 22.25 1.41
CA VAL A 8 12.84 22.22 0.91
C VAL A 8 12.77 22.67 -0.54
N TRP A 9 13.40 23.80 -0.87
CA TRP A 9 13.42 24.33 -2.23
C TRP A 9 14.11 23.39 -3.22
N ARG A 10 15.23 22.78 -2.83
CA ARG A 10 15.92 21.78 -3.65
C ARG A 10 15.07 20.56 -3.91
N MET A 11 14.34 20.08 -2.90
CA MET A 11 13.43 18.95 -3.09
C MET A 11 12.27 19.33 -4.02
N ALA A 12 11.66 20.50 -3.84
CA ALA A 12 10.63 21.00 -4.74
C ALA A 12 11.11 21.07 -6.21
N SER A 13 12.35 21.52 -6.45
CA SER A 13 12.95 21.50 -7.80
C SER A 13 13.13 20.09 -8.35
N LEU A 14 13.47 19.11 -7.51
CA LEU A 14 13.63 17.71 -7.95
C LEU A 14 12.28 17.10 -8.34
N VAL A 15 11.23 17.37 -7.56
CA VAL A 15 9.87 16.91 -7.84
C VAL A 15 9.35 17.52 -9.14
N GLU A 16 9.47 18.85 -9.32
CA GLU A 16 9.06 19.53 -10.55
C GLU A 16 9.80 18.98 -11.78
N LYS A 17 11.11 18.77 -11.68
CA LYS A 17 11.90 18.16 -12.75
C LYS A 17 11.43 16.74 -13.08
N GLN A 18 11.11 15.93 -12.06
CA GLN A 18 10.60 14.58 -12.24
C GLN A 18 9.26 14.58 -13.00
N LEU A 19 8.33 15.45 -12.58
CA LEU A 19 7.04 15.64 -13.23
C LEU A 19 7.18 16.13 -14.68
N SER A 20 8.11 17.06 -14.92
CA SER A 20 8.37 17.60 -16.26
C SER A 20 9.01 16.60 -17.23
N SER A 21 9.68 15.56 -16.69
CA SER A 21 10.37 14.55 -17.49
C SER A 21 9.47 13.40 -17.98
N GLN A 22 8.19 13.39 -17.60
CA GLN A 22 7.22 12.40 -18.05
C GLN A 22 6.75 12.68 -19.48
N THR A 23 7.45 12.12 -20.45
CA THR A 23 6.84 11.80 -21.75
C THR A 23 6.08 10.49 -21.62
N SER A 24 4.77 10.52 -21.86
CA SER A 24 3.83 9.40 -21.75
C SER A 24 4.18 8.23 -22.68
N GLU A 25 5.04 7.31 -22.25
CA GLU A 25 5.07 5.95 -22.79
C GLU A 25 4.34 5.04 -21.81
N THR A 26 3.02 4.95 -21.96
CA THR A 26 2.21 3.95 -21.24
C THR A 26 2.47 2.59 -21.87
N ASN A 27 3.38 1.81 -21.27
CA ASN A 27 3.55 0.41 -21.61
C ASN A 27 2.46 -0.40 -20.88
N ILE A 28 1.32 -0.60 -21.54
CA ILE A 28 0.15 -1.30 -21.01
C ILE A 28 0.38 -2.81 -21.15
N GLY A 29 0.61 -3.50 -20.03
CA GLY A 29 0.75 -4.96 -19.96
C GLY A 29 -0.34 -5.59 -19.10
N LEU A 30 -0.88 -6.75 -19.52
CA LEU A 30 -1.81 -7.53 -18.71
C LEU A 30 -1.05 -8.38 -17.66
N PRO A 31 -1.64 -8.65 -16.49
CA PRO A 31 -1.03 -9.49 -15.45
C PRO A 31 -1.10 -10.99 -15.81
N GLU A 32 -0.38 -11.40 -16.85
CA GLU A 32 -0.44 -12.77 -17.38
C GLU A 32 0.10 -13.80 -16.38
N VAL A 33 1.09 -13.45 -15.58
CA VAL A 33 1.72 -14.36 -14.60
C VAL A 33 0.74 -14.73 -13.50
N ASP A 34 0.09 -13.74 -12.88
CA ASP A 34 -0.90 -13.93 -11.82
C ASP A 34 -2.15 -14.66 -12.34
N TRP A 35 -2.55 -14.37 -13.58
CA TRP A 35 -3.62 -15.10 -14.27
C TRP A 35 -3.30 -16.59 -14.43
N LEU A 36 -2.09 -16.93 -14.90
CA LEU A 36 -1.65 -18.31 -15.05
C LEU A 36 -1.51 -19.03 -13.69
N SER A 37 -1.08 -18.31 -12.65
CA SER A 37 -1.02 -18.82 -11.28
C SER A 37 -2.41 -19.25 -10.77
N CYS A 38 -3.43 -18.40 -10.95
CA CYS A 38 -4.81 -18.72 -10.61
C CYS A 38 -5.31 -19.98 -11.33
N LEU A 39 -5.07 -20.10 -12.64
CA LEU A 39 -5.44 -21.29 -13.41
C LEU A 39 -4.78 -22.57 -12.90
N ARG A 40 -3.51 -22.49 -12.49
CA ARG A 40 -2.78 -23.62 -11.90
C ARG A 40 -3.41 -24.06 -10.57
N LEU A 41 -3.71 -23.13 -9.68
CA LEU A 41 -4.30 -23.42 -8.37
C LEU A 41 -5.72 -24.00 -8.49
N ILE A 42 -6.53 -23.53 -9.43
CA ILE A 42 -7.85 -24.11 -9.73
C ILE A 42 -7.73 -25.60 -10.09
N ARG A 43 -6.76 -25.97 -10.93
CA ARG A 43 -6.51 -27.37 -11.31
C ARG A 43 -6.06 -28.21 -10.11
N MET A 44 -5.12 -27.70 -9.32
CA MET A 44 -4.63 -28.40 -8.12
C MET A 44 -5.75 -28.66 -7.10
N ARG A 45 -6.67 -27.69 -6.93
CA ARG A 45 -7.84 -27.84 -6.06
C ARG A 45 -8.76 -28.96 -6.56
N GLN A 46 -9.06 -28.99 -7.86
CA GLN A 46 -9.90 -30.03 -8.46
C GLN A 46 -9.29 -31.42 -8.27
N GLU A 47 -8.00 -31.60 -8.58
CA GLU A 47 -7.31 -32.88 -8.40
C GLU A 47 -7.30 -33.35 -6.93
N ALA A 48 -7.08 -32.42 -5.98
CA ALA A 48 -7.10 -32.74 -4.56
C ALA A 48 -8.51 -33.15 -4.08
N GLN A 49 -9.57 -32.52 -4.59
CA GLN A 49 -10.95 -32.87 -4.30
C GLN A 49 -11.33 -34.24 -4.87
N GLU A 50 -10.97 -34.53 -6.12
CA GLU A 50 -11.24 -35.82 -6.77
C GLU A 50 -10.54 -36.98 -6.06
N ARG A 51 -9.36 -36.74 -5.46
CA ARG A 51 -8.59 -37.74 -4.70
C ARG A 51 -8.96 -37.81 -3.21
N GLY A 52 -9.90 -36.99 -2.74
CA GLY A 52 -10.32 -36.96 -1.33
C GLY A 52 -9.28 -36.35 -0.37
N TRP A 53 -8.32 -35.57 -0.88
CA TRP A 53 -7.30 -34.89 -0.08
C TRP A 53 -7.81 -33.55 0.46
N PHE A 54 -8.81 -33.60 1.34
CA PHE A 54 -9.54 -32.40 1.81
C PHE A 54 -8.64 -31.34 2.46
N ARG A 55 -7.65 -31.74 3.26
CA ARG A 55 -6.70 -30.79 3.88
C ARG A 55 -5.83 -30.07 2.85
N ALA A 56 -5.40 -30.78 1.80
CA ALA A 56 -4.64 -30.16 0.71
C ALA A 56 -5.53 -29.24 -0.13
N ALA A 57 -6.78 -29.65 -0.40
CA ALA A 57 -7.75 -28.83 -1.11
C ALA A 57 -8.03 -27.51 -0.37
N ALA A 58 -8.25 -27.55 0.95
CA ALA A 58 -8.47 -26.37 1.77
C ALA A 58 -7.27 -25.42 1.79
N LYS A 59 -6.04 -25.96 1.80
CA LYS A 59 -4.82 -25.15 1.69
C LYS A 59 -4.72 -24.45 0.33
N VAL A 60 -4.90 -25.19 -0.76
CA VAL A 60 -4.87 -24.64 -2.13
C VAL A 60 -5.99 -23.61 -2.34
N GLU A 61 -7.14 -23.80 -1.71
CA GLU A 61 -8.26 -22.85 -1.76
C GLU A 61 -7.91 -21.51 -1.09
N ARG A 62 -7.25 -21.53 0.07
CA ARG A 62 -6.72 -20.31 0.70
C ARG A 62 -5.70 -19.60 -0.18
N GLU A 63 -4.76 -20.33 -0.77
CA GLU A 63 -3.78 -19.76 -1.70
C GLU A 63 -4.47 -19.16 -2.95
N LEU A 64 -5.49 -19.82 -3.49
CA LEU A 64 -6.26 -19.33 -4.64
C LEU A 64 -7.00 -18.03 -4.31
N ILE A 65 -7.60 -17.90 -3.12
CA ILE A 65 -8.27 -16.67 -2.69
C ILE A 65 -7.28 -15.50 -2.71
N THR A 66 -6.09 -15.68 -2.14
CA THR A 66 -5.04 -14.64 -2.12
C THR A 66 -4.62 -14.22 -3.52
N GLU A 67 -4.39 -15.18 -4.42
CA GLU A 67 -3.96 -14.92 -5.80
C GLU A 67 -5.05 -14.24 -6.65
N VAL A 68 -6.32 -14.64 -6.48
CA VAL A 68 -7.46 -14.00 -7.17
C VAL A 68 -7.64 -12.55 -6.70
N LEU A 69 -7.47 -12.29 -5.40
CA LEU A 69 -7.49 -10.94 -4.86
C LEU A 69 -6.35 -10.09 -5.45
N GLN A 70 -5.15 -10.65 -5.56
CA GLN A 70 -4.01 -9.98 -6.20
C GLN A 70 -4.25 -9.65 -7.67
N LEU A 71 -4.73 -10.61 -8.45
CA LEU A 71 -5.06 -10.43 -9.86
C LEU A 71 -6.14 -9.36 -10.04
N THR A 72 -7.18 -9.38 -9.20
CA THR A 72 -8.26 -8.39 -9.24
C THR A 72 -7.73 -6.99 -8.96
N ARG A 73 -6.85 -6.84 -7.95
CA ARG A 73 -6.15 -5.57 -7.69
C ARG A 73 -5.37 -5.09 -8.91
N GLN A 74 -4.64 -5.97 -9.59
CA GLN A 74 -3.88 -5.62 -10.80
C GLN A 74 -4.76 -5.25 -12.01
N LEU A 75 -5.95 -5.82 -12.14
CA LEU A 75 -6.89 -5.48 -13.21
C LEU A 75 -7.58 -4.14 -12.96
N VAL A 76 -8.06 -3.90 -11.74
CA VAL A 76 -8.59 -2.59 -11.32
C VAL A 76 -7.52 -1.52 -11.51
N THR A 77 -6.28 -1.87 -11.18
CA THR A 77 -5.08 -1.06 -11.39
C THR A 77 -4.95 -0.60 -12.84
N LEU A 78 -4.96 -1.55 -13.76
CA LEU A 78 -4.80 -1.31 -15.19
C LEU A 78 -5.95 -0.48 -15.76
N GLN A 79 -7.18 -0.76 -15.36
CA GLN A 79 -8.36 -0.01 -15.79
C GLN A 79 -8.24 1.48 -15.43
N GLN A 80 -7.86 1.79 -14.19
CA GLN A 80 -7.73 3.16 -13.72
C GLN A 80 -6.60 3.93 -14.43
N GLU A 81 -5.52 3.24 -14.81
CA GLU A 81 -4.41 3.82 -15.59
C GLU A 81 -4.90 4.23 -16.99
N LEU A 82 -5.68 3.37 -17.64
CA LEU A 82 -6.28 3.65 -18.94
C LEU A 82 -7.25 4.84 -18.89
N GLU A 83 -8.05 4.96 -17.83
CA GLU A 83 -8.98 6.08 -17.62
C GLU A 83 -8.25 7.41 -17.32
N SER A 84 -7.07 7.35 -16.72
CA SER A 84 -6.29 8.54 -16.31
C SER A 84 -5.34 9.04 -17.42
N ALA A 85 -5.02 8.21 -18.42
CA ALA A 85 -4.14 8.57 -19.53
C ALA A 85 -4.75 9.62 -20.49
N THR A 86 -6.07 9.84 -20.44
CA THR A 86 -6.78 10.71 -21.39
C THR A 86 -6.83 12.20 -21.01
N ALA A 87 -6.33 12.60 -19.84
CA ALA A 87 -6.35 14.00 -19.39
C ALA A 87 -4.95 14.65 -19.55
N GLU A 88 -4.87 15.81 -20.21
CA GLU A 88 -3.66 16.64 -20.19
C GLU A 88 -3.34 17.06 -18.74
N LYS A 89 -2.12 16.76 -18.28
CA LYS A 89 -1.68 17.02 -16.91
C LYS A 89 -0.85 18.31 -16.87
N PRO A 90 -1.36 19.42 -16.29
CA PRO A 90 -0.54 20.60 -16.10
C PRO A 90 0.53 20.31 -15.05
N VAL A 91 1.80 20.53 -15.41
CA VAL A 91 2.92 20.43 -14.45
C VAL A 91 2.78 21.58 -13.45
N PRO A 92 2.74 21.30 -12.13
CA PRO A 92 2.65 22.35 -11.13
C PRO A 92 3.92 23.21 -11.16
N ALA A 93 3.74 24.52 -10.96
CA ALA A 93 4.88 25.40 -10.79
C ALA A 93 5.61 25.06 -9.48
N ILE A 94 6.94 25.14 -9.47
CA ILE A 94 7.79 24.81 -8.31
C ILE A 94 7.34 25.43 -6.98
N HIS A 95 6.78 26.64 -6.99
CA HIS A 95 6.32 27.32 -5.78
C HIS A 95 5.14 26.60 -5.10
N ILE A 96 4.26 25.96 -5.88
CA ILE A 96 3.16 25.16 -5.34
C ILE A 96 3.70 23.94 -4.58
N VAL A 97 4.65 23.23 -5.19
CA VAL A 97 5.30 22.07 -4.53
C VAL A 97 6.06 22.51 -3.27
N TYR A 98 6.69 23.69 -3.31
CA TYR A 98 7.38 24.25 -2.15
C TYR A 98 6.42 24.57 -1.00
N GLU A 99 5.29 25.19 -1.29
CA GLU A 99 4.24 25.50 -0.31
C GLU A 99 3.66 24.22 0.31
N ASP A 100 3.38 23.20 -0.51
CA ASP A 100 2.91 21.89 -0.03
C ASP A 100 3.91 21.23 0.93
N LEU A 101 5.21 21.27 0.63
CA LEU A 101 6.23 20.70 1.52
C LEU A 101 6.33 21.44 2.85
N LEU A 102 6.12 22.76 2.87
CA LEU A 102 6.07 23.52 4.12
C LEU A 102 4.82 23.17 4.93
N ALA A 103 3.69 22.99 4.27
CA ALA A 103 2.42 22.65 4.90
C ALA A 103 2.42 21.26 5.58
N LEU A 104 3.37 20.37 5.24
CA LEU A 104 3.55 19.09 5.94
C LEU A 104 3.87 19.27 7.44
N GLU A 105 4.59 20.34 7.81
CA GLU A 105 4.89 20.64 9.22
C GLU A 105 3.61 20.95 10.00
N GLU A 106 2.66 21.67 9.39
CA GLU A 106 1.40 22.03 10.03
C GLU A 106 0.47 20.82 10.21
N GLU A 107 0.45 19.89 9.25
CA GLU A 107 -0.42 18.72 9.27
C GLU A 107 0.15 17.54 10.09
N PHE A 108 1.46 17.26 9.97
CA PHE A 108 2.10 16.08 10.56
C PHE A 108 3.10 16.41 11.67
N GLY A 109 3.28 17.69 12.01
CA GLY A 109 4.24 18.15 13.01
C GLY A 109 5.67 18.18 12.46
N ASP A 110 6.33 17.03 12.36
CA ASP A 110 7.69 16.93 11.81
C ASP A 110 7.71 16.09 10.53
N TYR A 111 8.54 16.50 9.56
CA TYR A 111 8.78 15.74 8.34
C TYR A 111 10.27 15.73 7.99
N ILE A 112 10.70 14.73 7.24
CA ILE A 112 12.10 14.50 6.88
C ILE A 112 12.25 14.62 5.37
N ILE A 113 13.22 15.42 4.93
CA ILE A 113 13.70 15.42 3.55
C ILE A 113 15.12 14.88 3.54
N ASP A 114 15.35 13.80 2.79
CA ASP A 114 16.69 13.33 2.46
C ASP A 114 16.96 13.52 0.96
N LEU A 115 17.81 14.50 0.64
CA LEU A 115 18.21 14.79 -0.74
C LEU A 115 19.15 13.74 -1.34
N LYS A 116 19.81 12.89 -0.53
CA LYS A 116 20.71 11.84 -1.02
C LYS A 116 19.90 10.66 -1.55
N THR A 117 18.92 10.21 -0.78
CA THR A 117 17.99 9.14 -1.17
C THR A 117 16.79 9.67 -1.94
N LYS A 118 16.62 11.00 -2.03
CA LYS A 118 15.49 11.69 -2.65
C LYS A 118 14.16 11.25 -2.05
N THR A 119 14.09 11.23 -0.73
CA THR A 119 12.91 10.81 0.01
C THR A 119 12.31 11.97 0.81
N ILE A 120 10.98 11.91 0.95
CA ILE A 120 10.18 12.77 1.81
C ILE A 120 9.40 11.84 2.73
N SER A 121 9.54 11.99 4.05
CA SER A 121 8.85 11.16 5.03
C SER A 121 8.07 12.00 6.03
N VAL A 122 6.87 11.55 6.37
CA VAL A 122 6.09 12.04 7.51
C VAL A 122 5.76 10.87 8.43
N VAL A 123 5.53 11.15 9.72
CA VAL A 123 5.12 10.15 10.69
C VAL A 123 3.69 10.43 11.12
N THR A 124 2.83 9.43 11.07
CA THR A 124 1.46 9.54 11.53
C THR A 124 1.41 9.56 13.06
N GLU A 125 0.29 10.01 13.61
CA GLU A 125 -0.06 9.64 14.98
C GLU A 125 -0.28 8.13 15.09
N SER A 126 -0.30 7.61 16.33
CA SER A 126 -0.60 6.20 16.56
C SER A 126 -2.01 5.85 16.10
N ILE A 127 -2.12 4.81 15.29
CA ILE A 127 -3.35 4.35 14.68
C ILE A 127 -4.01 3.30 15.56
N MET A 128 -5.32 3.43 15.75
CA MET A 128 -6.16 2.43 16.40
C MET A 128 -7.43 2.22 15.56
N LEU A 129 -7.65 0.98 15.13
CA LEU A 129 -8.82 0.60 14.33
C LEU A 129 -9.65 -0.43 15.09
N GLU A 130 -10.93 -0.14 15.32
CA GLU A 130 -11.87 -1.03 16.00
C GLU A 130 -11.36 -1.63 17.33
N GLY A 131 -10.54 -0.85 18.07
CA GLY A 131 -9.94 -1.27 19.35
C GLY A 131 -8.60 -2.02 19.24
N VAL A 132 -8.11 -2.29 18.02
CA VAL A 132 -6.77 -2.83 17.77
C VAL A 132 -5.78 -1.67 17.63
N TYR A 133 -4.76 -1.66 18.49
CA TYR A 133 -3.67 -0.68 18.42
C TYR A 133 -2.61 -1.13 17.40
N LEU A 134 -2.34 -0.30 16.39
CA LEU A 134 -1.43 -0.60 15.28
C LEU A 134 -0.13 0.21 15.32
N GLY A 135 -0.05 1.19 16.22
CA GLY A 135 1.12 2.06 16.34
C GLY A 135 1.18 3.17 15.28
N ALA A 136 2.29 3.90 15.28
CA ALA A 136 2.54 4.98 14.32
C ALA A 136 3.26 4.44 13.07
N PHE A 137 3.01 5.09 11.94
CA PHE A 137 3.57 4.70 10.64
C PHE A 137 4.34 5.86 10.01
N GLU A 138 5.47 5.54 9.39
CA GLU A 138 6.18 6.45 8.49
C GLU A 138 5.59 6.27 7.08
N ILE A 139 5.06 7.35 6.50
CA ILE A 139 4.73 7.41 5.08
C ILE A 139 5.95 7.98 4.38
N ARG A 140 6.62 7.17 3.57
CA ARG A 140 7.85 7.54 2.87
C ARG A 140 7.61 7.59 1.36
N LEU A 141 7.75 8.77 0.77
CA LEU A 141 7.72 9.00 -0.67
C LEU A 141 9.14 9.07 -1.21
N GLU A 142 9.45 8.27 -2.22
CA GLU A 142 10.72 8.25 -2.94
C GLU A 142 10.52 8.73 -4.38
N LEU A 143 11.38 9.66 -4.82
CA LEU A 143 11.44 10.05 -6.22
C LEU A 143 12.19 8.96 -7.00
N ALA A 144 11.43 8.17 -7.75
CA ALA A 144 11.95 7.03 -8.48
C ALA A 144 12.92 7.45 -9.60
N ASN A 145 13.78 6.52 -10.01
CA ASN A 145 14.63 6.76 -11.18
C ASN A 145 13.77 6.93 -12.45
N PRO A 146 14.15 7.82 -13.39
CA PRO A 146 13.37 8.07 -14.61
C PRO A 146 13.10 6.82 -15.46
N ASN A 147 13.91 5.77 -15.29
CA ASN A 147 13.81 4.51 -16.04
C ASN A 147 12.87 3.48 -15.39
N ALA A 148 12.29 3.76 -14.22
CA ALA A 148 11.51 2.80 -13.44
C ALA A 148 10.04 2.67 -13.87
N GLY A 149 9.61 3.37 -14.93
CA GLY A 149 8.23 3.33 -15.45
C GLY A 149 7.21 4.11 -14.60
N THR A 150 7.48 4.34 -13.32
CA THR A 150 6.71 5.22 -12.44
C THR A 150 7.61 6.33 -11.86
N PRO A 151 7.13 7.58 -11.77
CA PRO A 151 7.93 8.71 -11.32
C PRO A 151 8.17 8.76 -9.81
N PHE A 152 7.28 8.13 -9.04
CA PHE A 152 7.29 8.09 -7.59
C PHE A 152 6.99 6.68 -7.12
N HIS A 153 7.65 6.26 -6.05
CA HIS A 153 7.33 5.07 -5.27
C HIS A 153 7.10 5.51 -3.83
N TYR A 154 6.20 4.85 -3.10
CA TYR A 154 6.05 5.13 -1.69
C TYR A 154 5.82 3.84 -0.89
N GLN A 155 6.15 3.93 0.38
CA GLN A 155 6.06 2.84 1.35
C GLN A 155 5.44 3.37 2.64
N VAL A 156 4.80 2.47 3.39
CA VAL A 156 4.27 2.74 4.71
C VAL A 156 4.93 1.79 5.70
N ILE A 157 5.77 2.34 6.57
CA ILE A 157 6.66 1.57 7.44
C ILE A 157 6.20 1.72 8.89
N ALA A 158 5.94 0.62 9.58
CA ALA A 158 5.55 0.67 10.99
C ALA A 158 6.75 1.03 11.88
N HIS A 159 6.62 2.03 12.76
CA HIS A 159 7.66 2.36 13.73
C HIS A 159 7.74 1.36 14.90
N ASP A 160 6.57 0.91 15.35
CA ASP A 160 6.40 -0.08 16.41
C ASP A 160 5.41 -1.13 15.91
N PRO A 161 5.87 -2.11 15.09
CA PRO A 161 4.98 -3.04 14.42
C PRO A 161 4.21 -3.91 15.42
N GLN A 162 2.89 -3.93 15.29
CA GLN A 162 1.98 -4.79 16.05
C GLN A 162 1.33 -5.82 15.11
N PRO A 163 2.10 -6.76 14.52
CA PRO A 163 1.56 -7.68 13.53
C PRO A 163 0.58 -8.68 14.16
N PRO A 164 -0.33 -9.26 13.36
CA PRO A 164 -1.16 -10.35 13.81
C PRO A 164 -0.31 -11.60 14.09
N ILE A 165 -0.79 -12.45 15.00
CA ILE A 165 -0.09 -13.69 15.39
C ILE A 165 0.20 -14.59 14.18
N THR A 166 -0.69 -14.58 13.21
CA THR A 166 -0.65 -15.46 12.03
C THR A 166 0.30 -15.00 10.94
N ASN A 167 0.70 -13.72 10.92
CA ASN A 167 1.48 -13.16 9.81
C ASN A 167 2.28 -11.91 10.21
N ASP A 168 3.59 -12.08 10.43
CA ASP A 168 4.52 -10.99 10.79
C ASP A 168 4.79 -9.99 9.66
N SER A 169 4.46 -10.34 8.41
CA SER A 169 4.62 -9.45 7.25
C SER A 169 3.55 -8.37 7.15
N VAL A 170 2.46 -8.49 7.93
CA VAL A 170 1.32 -7.59 7.92
C VAL A 170 1.36 -6.73 9.17
N THR A 171 1.52 -5.42 9.02
CA THR A 171 1.62 -4.49 10.16
C THR A 171 0.36 -3.63 10.33
N HIS A 172 -0.49 -3.62 9.30
CA HIS A 172 -1.79 -2.97 9.26
C HIS A 172 -2.70 -3.80 8.32
N PRO A 173 -4.04 -3.86 8.50
CA PRO A 173 -4.91 -4.67 7.65
C PRO A 173 -4.75 -4.45 6.15
N HIS A 174 -4.30 -3.26 5.75
CA HIS A 174 -4.04 -2.86 4.37
C HIS A 174 -2.55 -2.61 4.06
N VAL A 175 -1.62 -3.04 4.91
CA VAL A 175 -0.17 -2.91 4.67
C VAL A 175 0.52 -4.26 4.85
N GLN A 176 1.22 -4.70 3.81
CA GLN A 176 2.03 -5.92 3.82
C GLN A 176 3.40 -5.65 3.18
N TYR A 177 4.49 -6.04 3.86
CA TYR A 177 5.86 -5.75 3.42
C TYR A 177 6.04 -4.26 3.05
N ASP A 178 5.52 -3.37 3.88
CA ASP A 178 5.49 -1.91 3.71
C ASP A 178 4.71 -1.39 2.48
N ASN A 179 4.05 -2.27 1.71
CA ASN A 179 3.22 -1.91 0.57
C ASN A 179 1.76 -1.76 0.99
N VAL A 180 1.14 -0.67 0.54
CA VAL A 180 -0.26 -0.35 0.85
C VAL A 180 -1.20 -0.93 -0.19
N CYS A 181 -2.26 -1.60 0.25
CA CYS A 181 -3.43 -1.89 -0.57
C CYS A 181 -4.27 -0.60 -0.68
N GLU A 182 -4.11 0.11 -1.79
CA GLU A 182 -4.73 1.43 -1.98
C GLU A 182 -6.26 1.39 -2.16
N GLY A 183 -6.80 0.29 -2.69
CA GLY A 183 -8.22 0.17 -3.01
C GLY A 183 -8.77 1.37 -3.79
N ASP A 184 -9.86 1.97 -3.30
CA ASP A 184 -10.49 3.15 -3.90
C ASP A 184 -9.65 4.43 -3.78
N ALA A 185 -8.70 4.49 -2.85
CA ALA A 185 -7.82 5.64 -2.67
C ALA A 185 -6.71 5.72 -3.73
N ARG A 186 -6.51 4.66 -4.52
CA ARG A 186 -5.50 4.58 -5.57
C ARG A 186 -5.55 5.74 -6.57
N VAL A 187 -6.72 6.00 -7.14
CA VAL A 187 -6.90 7.07 -8.13
C VAL A 187 -6.59 8.44 -7.53
N PRO A 188 -7.16 8.86 -6.38
CA PRO A 188 -6.83 10.14 -5.80
C PRO A 188 -5.36 10.26 -5.37
N ILE A 189 -4.75 9.20 -4.82
CA ILE A 189 -3.31 9.16 -4.45
C ILE A 189 -2.43 9.38 -5.68
N ARG A 190 -2.71 8.67 -6.78
CA ARG A 190 -1.93 8.82 -8.01
C ARG A 190 -2.11 10.20 -8.63
N ARG A 191 -3.34 10.71 -8.67
CA ARG A 191 -3.61 12.06 -9.20
C ARG A 191 -2.90 13.14 -8.40
N SER A 192 -2.84 13.04 -7.08
CA SER A 192 -2.14 14.03 -6.26
C SER A 192 -0.63 14.02 -6.55
N LEU A 193 -0.02 12.84 -6.69
CA LEU A 193 1.39 12.71 -7.09
C LEU A 193 1.66 13.27 -8.48
N GLU A 194 0.83 12.93 -9.46
CA GLU A 194 0.96 13.43 -10.84
C GLU A 194 0.79 14.95 -10.96
N GLN A 195 -0.02 15.55 -10.09
CA GLN A 195 -0.24 16.99 -10.02
C GLN A 195 0.77 17.68 -9.09
N GLY A 196 1.70 16.92 -8.49
CA GLY A 196 2.65 17.41 -7.47
C GLY A 196 2.00 18.03 -6.24
N ARG A 197 0.75 17.65 -5.94
CA ARG A 197 0.01 18.00 -4.71
C ARG A 197 0.46 17.07 -3.59
N LEU A 198 1.65 17.33 -3.06
CA LEU A 198 2.33 16.45 -2.10
C LEU A 198 1.61 16.40 -0.77
N LEU A 199 1.09 17.52 -0.27
CA LEU A 199 0.32 17.54 0.98
C LEU A 199 -0.89 16.61 0.88
N ASP A 200 -1.64 16.74 -0.21
CA ASP A 200 -2.81 15.91 -0.45
C ASP A 200 -2.46 14.42 -0.54
N PHE A 201 -1.33 14.08 -1.17
CA PHE A 201 -0.84 12.70 -1.19
C PHE A 201 -0.67 12.14 0.23
N PHE A 202 0.05 12.84 1.11
CA PHE A 202 0.30 12.36 2.48
C PHE A 202 -1.00 12.28 3.29
N VAL A 203 -1.89 13.27 3.15
CA VAL A 203 -3.20 13.28 3.82
C VAL A 203 -4.08 12.12 3.34
N LEU A 204 -4.09 11.81 2.04
CA LEU A 204 -4.87 10.70 1.49
C LEU A 204 -4.35 9.35 2.00
N VAL A 205 -3.04 9.12 2.02
CA VAL A 205 -2.44 7.90 2.57
C VAL A 205 -2.73 7.79 4.07
N ASN A 206 -2.59 8.87 4.83
CA ASN A 206 -2.92 8.87 6.26
C ASN A 206 -4.40 8.50 6.51
N ARG A 207 -5.33 9.08 5.74
CA ARG A 207 -6.76 8.73 5.82
C ARG A 207 -7.05 7.28 5.46
N LEU A 208 -6.32 6.72 4.51
CA LEU A 208 -6.41 5.30 4.16
C LEU A 208 -6.06 4.44 5.37
N LEU A 209 -4.96 4.75 6.07
CA LEU A 209 -4.53 4.01 7.26
C LEU A 209 -5.50 4.20 8.44
N LEU A 210 -6.22 5.31 8.51
CA LEU A 210 -7.24 5.55 9.54
C LEU A 210 -8.61 4.93 9.23
N THR A 211 -8.80 4.35 8.04
CA THR A 211 -10.10 3.82 7.61
C THR A 211 -10.02 2.32 7.39
N TYR A 212 -10.70 1.55 8.24
CA TYR A 212 -10.81 0.11 8.04
C TYR A 212 -11.80 -0.22 6.93
N ASN A 213 -11.33 -0.95 5.92
CA ASN A 213 -12.17 -1.59 4.90
C ASN A 213 -12.12 -3.12 5.05
N ALA A 214 -13.26 -3.73 5.38
CA ALA A 214 -13.38 -5.17 5.60
C ALA A 214 -13.45 -5.99 4.29
N ASP A 215 -13.69 -5.37 3.14
CA ASP A 215 -13.91 -6.08 1.87
C ASP A 215 -12.62 -6.71 1.30
N SER A 216 -11.44 -6.20 1.68
CA SER A 216 -10.17 -6.67 1.11
C SER A 216 -8.92 -6.49 1.99
N PRO A 217 -8.96 -6.71 3.32
CA PRO A 217 -7.74 -6.66 4.13
C PRO A 217 -6.82 -7.86 3.82
N TYR A 218 -5.52 -7.68 4.00
CA TYR A 218 -4.55 -8.78 4.03
C TYR A 218 -4.82 -9.73 5.20
N VAL A 219 -5.16 -9.18 6.36
CA VAL A 219 -5.65 -9.90 7.56
C VAL A 219 -6.77 -9.08 8.19
N ALA A 220 -7.92 -9.70 8.44
CA ALA A 220 -9.05 -9.03 9.07
C ALA A 220 -8.72 -8.65 10.53
N LEU A 221 -9.26 -7.53 11.01
CA LEU A 221 -9.05 -7.10 12.41
C LEU A 221 -9.58 -8.12 13.44
N SER A 222 -10.63 -8.87 13.09
CA SER A 222 -11.16 -9.95 13.94
C SER A 222 -10.14 -11.05 14.21
N ASP A 223 -9.18 -11.23 13.29
CA ASP A 223 -8.20 -12.30 13.35
C ASP A 223 -6.85 -11.81 13.90
N TRP A 224 -6.77 -10.53 14.27
CA TRP A 224 -5.49 -9.87 14.61
C TRP A 224 -4.81 -10.50 15.83
N HIS A 225 -5.60 -10.83 16.85
CA HIS A 225 -5.12 -11.50 18.06
C HIS A 225 -5.51 -12.99 18.11
N SER A 226 -6.03 -13.53 17.01
CA SER A 226 -6.44 -14.93 16.95
C SER A 226 -5.22 -15.83 16.73
N ALA A 227 -5.20 -16.97 17.41
CA ALA A 227 -4.15 -17.97 17.32
C ALA A 227 -4.61 -19.14 16.43
N GLU A 228 -3.72 -19.70 15.62
CA GLU A 228 -3.98 -20.97 14.95
C GLU A 228 -3.95 -22.12 15.95
N CYS A 229 -4.99 -22.95 15.97
CA CYS A 229 -5.00 -24.18 16.74
C CYS A 229 -3.96 -25.17 16.18
N SER A 230 -3.02 -25.61 17.02
CA SER A 230 -1.92 -26.50 16.64
C SER A 230 -2.34 -27.89 16.16
N GLU A 231 -3.58 -28.30 16.39
CA GLU A 231 -4.07 -29.65 16.06
C GLU A 231 -5.00 -29.70 14.84
N CYS A 232 -5.80 -28.65 14.60
CA CYS A 232 -6.78 -28.62 13.52
C CYS A 232 -6.58 -27.49 12.48
N ALA A 233 -5.64 -26.56 12.73
CA ALA A 233 -5.39 -25.38 11.90
C ALA A 233 -6.62 -24.46 11.74
N ASP A 234 -7.52 -24.47 12.73
CA ASP A 234 -8.65 -23.54 12.84
C ASP A 234 -8.21 -22.27 13.59
N VAL A 235 -8.82 -21.13 13.27
CA VAL A 235 -8.48 -19.83 13.88
C VAL A 235 -9.31 -19.64 15.15
N VAL A 236 -8.65 -19.58 16.31
CA VAL A 236 -9.30 -19.45 17.61
C VAL A 236 -8.95 -18.08 18.20
N THR A 237 -9.93 -17.34 18.71
CA THR A 237 -9.65 -16.10 19.42
C THR A 237 -8.87 -16.39 20.70
N THR A 238 -7.98 -15.50 21.13
CA THR A 238 -7.10 -15.73 22.30
C THR A 238 -7.87 -16.00 23.61
N GLU A 239 -9.13 -15.56 23.70
CA GLU A 239 -10.01 -15.77 24.86
C GLU A 239 -10.68 -17.15 24.89
N GLU A 240 -10.63 -17.91 23.80
CA GLU A 240 -11.23 -19.24 23.66
C GLU A 240 -10.17 -20.36 23.65
N GLN A 241 -9.06 -20.17 24.36
CA GLN A 241 -8.09 -21.23 24.68
C GLN A 241 -8.69 -22.27 25.65
N THR A 242 -9.73 -22.98 25.23
CA THR A 242 -10.21 -24.16 25.94
C THR A 242 -10.43 -25.28 24.94
N HIS A 243 -9.32 -25.91 24.57
CA HIS A 243 -9.21 -27.25 23.96
C HIS A 243 -10.02 -27.54 22.68
N CYS A 244 -9.33 -28.02 21.64
CA CYS A 244 -9.94 -28.87 20.63
C CYS A 244 -10.18 -30.28 21.21
#